data_AF-A0A142WYW6-F1
#
_entry.id   AF-A0A142WYW6-F1
#
_cell.length_a   1.000
_cell.length_b   1.000
_cell.length_c   1.000
_cell.angle_alpha   90.00
_cell.angle_beta   90.00
_cell.angle_gamma   90.00
#
_symmetry.space_group_name_H-M   'P 1'
#
loop_
_entity.id
_entity.type
_entity.pdbx_description
1 polymer ?
#
loop_
_entity_poly.entity_id
_entity_poly.type
_entity_poly.pdbx_seq_one_letter_code
_entity_poly.pdbx_strand_id
1 'polypeptide(L)' 'MGRIERSRELARRRTRRVKLKKLRDRLANAKTDAEKQAIVAKAQRISPLIKDLA' A
#
# COMPACT_ATOMS: atom_id res chain seq x y z
N MET A 1 -5.20 15.57 23.37
CA MET A 1 -4.96 14.46 22.42
C MET A 1 -4.67 15.00 21.02
N GLY A 2 -3.54 15.67 20.81
CA GLY A 2 -3.15 16.21 19.51
C GLY A 2 -1.76 15.72 19.15
N ARG A 3 -1.65 14.82 18.17
CA ARG A 3 -0.34 14.53 17.57
C ARG A 3 0.17 15.80 16.90
N ILE A 4 1.41 16.20 17.19
CA ILE A 4 2.14 17.21 16.41
C ILE A 4 2.21 16.79 14.94
N GLU A 5 2.41 17.73 14.03
CA GLU A 5 2.37 17.49 12.57
C GLU A 5 3.31 16.36 12.16
N ARG A 6 4.55 16.35 12.67
CA ARG A 6 5.53 15.28 12.45
C ARG A 6 4.98 13.91 12.84
N SER A 7 4.31 13.80 13.99
CA SER A 7 3.73 12.54 14.46
C SER A 7 2.52 12.12 13.62
N ARG A 8 1.73 13.07 13.09
CA ARG A 8 0.64 12.77 12.14
C ARG A 8 1.19 12.25 10.82
N GLU A 9 2.24 12.88 10.31
CA GLU A 9 2.91 12.46 9.09
C GLU A 9 3.52 11.06 9.24
N LEU A 10 4.26 10.81 10.33
CA LEU A 10 4.81 9.49 10.64
C LEU A 10 3.72 8.42 10.73
N ALA A 11 2.59 8.73 11.36
CA ALA A 11 1.45 7.83 11.41
C ALA A 11 0.88 7.54 10.00
N ARG A 12 0.72 8.56 9.15
CA ARG A 12 0.27 8.38 7.75
C ARG A 12 1.26 7.50 6.97
N ARG A 13 2.57 7.75 7.08
CA ARG A 13 3.63 6.96 6.44
C ARG A 13 3.59 5.50 6.90
N ARG A 14 3.47 5.23 8.21
CA ARG A 14 3.35 3.88 8.78
C ARG A 14 2.11 3.15 8.28
N THR A 15 0.95 3.81 8.32
CA THR A 15 -0.31 3.25 7.79
C THR A 15 -0.20 2.92 6.31
N ARG A 16 0.41 3.81 5.51
CA ARG A 16 0.67 3.55 4.08
C ARG A 16 1.53 2.30 3.90
N ARG A 17 2.65 2.17 4.63
CA ARG A 17 3.52 0.98 4.57
C ARG A 17 2.77 -0.31 4.91
N VAL A 18 1.96 -0.31 5.98
CA VAL A 18 1.17 -1.50 6.38
C VAL A 18 0.16 -1.89 5.30
N LYS A 19 -0.56 -0.91 4.72
CA LYS A 19 -1.51 -1.18 3.62
C LYS A 19 -0.81 -1.79 2.40
N LEU A 20 0.36 -1.25 2.04
CA LEU A 20 1.13 -1.75 0.91
C LEU A 20 1.68 -3.15 1.15
N LYS A 21 2.16 -3.45 2.37
CA LYS A 21 2.58 -4.80 2.74
C LYS A 21 1.44 -5.81 2.52
N LYS A 22 0.25 -5.51 3.04
CA LYS A 22 -0.94 -6.36 2.85
C LYS A 22 -1.29 -6.58 1.38
N LEU A 23 -1.10 -5.57 0.52
CA LEU A 23 -1.36 -5.71 -0.92
C LEU A 23 -0.30 -6.57 -1.60
N ARG A 24 0.98 -6.47 -1.22
CA ARG A 24 2.03 -7.37 -1.70
C ARG A 24 1.77 -8.82 -1.29
N ASP A 25 1.39 -9.04 -0.04
CA ASP A 25 1.04 -10.38 0.45
C ASP A 25 -0.16 -10.96 -0.35
N ARG A 26 -1.17 -10.13 -0.64
CA ARG A 26 -2.30 -10.54 -1.48
C ARG A 26 -1.91 -10.81 -2.92
N LEU A 27 -1.00 -10.00 -3.48
CA LEU A 27 -0.51 -10.19 -4.84
C LEU A 27 0.23 -11.52 -4.98
N ALA A 28 1.08 -11.85 -4.01
CA ALA A 28 1.82 -13.11 -3.98
C ALA A 28 0.90 -14.35 -3.91
N ASN A 29 -0.29 -14.20 -3.31
CA ASN A 29 -1.27 -15.27 -3.19
C ASN A 29 -2.36 -15.25 -4.28
N ALA A 30 -2.37 -14.24 -5.16
CA ALA A 30 -3.39 -14.09 -6.20
C ALA A 30 -3.20 -15.13 -7.30
N LYS A 31 -4.27 -15.85 -7.64
CA LYS A 31 -4.22 -16.96 -8.60
C LYS A 31 -4.57 -16.50 -10.01
N THR A 32 -5.39 -15.47 -10.12
CA THR A 32 -5.88 -14.96 -11.40
C THR A 32 -5.21 -13.64 -11.76
N ASP A 33 -5.04 -13.39 -13.05
CA ASP A 33 -4.42 -12.16 -13.52
C ASP A 33 -5.33 -10.94 -13.31
N ALA A 34 -6.66 -11.13 -13.32
CA ALA A 34 -7.62 -10.10 -12.96
C ALA A 34 -7.46 -9.63 -11.50
N GLU A 35 -7.25 -10.56 -10.55
CA GLU A 35 -7.00 -10.22 -9.15
C GLU A 35 -5.66 -9.49 -8.99
N LYS A 36 -4.61 -9.95 -9.68
CA LYS A 36 -3.30 -9.28 -9.66
C LYS A 36 -3.42 -7.83 -10.15
N GLN A 37 -4.09 -7.60 -11.28
CA GLN A 37 -4.31 -6.25 -11.82
C GLN A 37 -5.09 -5.36 -10.85
N ALA A 38 -6.16 -5.87 -10.22
CA ALA A 38 -6.93 -5.12 -9.24
C ALA A 38 -6.10 -4.73 -8.01
N ILE A 39 -5.22 -5.62 -7.55
CA ILE A 39 -4.32 -5.37 -6.42
C ILE A 39 -3.27 -4.32 -6.79
N VAL A 40 -2.68 -4.41 -7.98
CA VAL A 40 -1.70 -3.43 -8.49
C VAL A 40 -2.33 -2.04 -8.62
N ALA A 41 -3.50 -1.94 -9.25
CA ALA A 41 -4.23 -0.68 -9.39
C ALA A 41 -4.53 -0.05 -8.02
N LYS A 42 -4.93 -0.87 -7.04
CA LYS A 42 -5.17 -0.40 -5.67
C LYS A 42 -3.89 0.10 -5.00
N ALA A 43 -2.75 -0.55 -5.23
CA ALA A 43 -1.48 -0.13 -4.68
C ALA A 43 -0.99 1.20 -5.30
N GLN A 44 -1.14 1.37 -6.61
CA GLN A 44 -0.81 2.62 -7.33
C GLN A 44 -1.64 3.80 -6.83
N ARG A 45 -2.94 3.62 -6.54
CA ARG A 45 -3.78 4.68 -5.92
C ARG A 45 -3.30 5.09 -4.53
N ILE A 46 -2.71 4.17 -3.76
CA ILE A 46 -2.19 4.45 -2.42
C ILE A 46 -0.84 5.17 -2.49
N SER A 47 0.01 4.80 -3.45
CA SER A 47 1.33 5.35 -3.67
C SER A 47 1.68 5.30 -5.16
N PRO A 48 1.51 6.40 -5.90
CA PRO A 48 1.70 6.44 -7.36
C PRO A 48 3.12 6.09 -7.81
N LEU A 49 4.11 6.36 -6.96
CA LEU A 49 5.53 6.15 -7.26
C LEU A 49 6.06 4.78 -6.82
N ILE A 50 5.19 3.82 -6.51
CA ILE A 50 5.65 2.46 -6.22
C ILE A 50 6.26 1.86 -7.48
N LYS A 51 7.56 1.56 -7.42
CA LYS A 51 8.29 0.83 -8.44
C LYS A 51 8.31 -0.69 -8.14
N ASP A 52 8.26 -1.06 -6.87
CA ASP A 52 8.49 -2.45 -6.40
C ASP A 52 7.19 -3.20 -6.07
N LEU A 53 6.24 -3.24 -7.02
CA LEU A 53 5.09 -4.14 -6.94
C LEU A 53 5.13 -5.27 -7.97
N ALA A 54 6.16 -5.28 -8.83
CA ALA A 54 6.48 -6.31 -9.79
C ALA A 54 7.68 -7.12 -9.30
#